data_AF-A0A9P0CG02-F1
#
_entry.id   AF-A0A9P0CG02-F1
#
_cell.length_a   1.000
_cell.length_b   1.000
_cell.length_c   1.000
_cell.angle_alpha   90.00
_cell.angle_beta   90.00
_cell.angle_gamma   90.00
#
_symmetry.space_group_name_H-M   'P 1'
#
loop_
_entity.id
_entity.type
_entity.pdbx_description
1 polymer ?
#
loop_
_entity_poly.entity_id
_entity_poly.type
_entity_poly.pdbx_seq_one_letter_code
_entity_poly.pdbx_strand_id
1 'polypeptide(L)'
;MEKGNAARFKNKSLEDIEIDMEEIDELDEVNVNNIQQDELSNNTFLDSRMQWTSVQKNALRTFFNKQISTKKDAKKGECEAFITKHPSIAGIGWLKVKTFVFNEYRLK
;
A
#
# COMPACT_ATOMS: atom_id res chain seq x y z
N MET A 1 14.13 29.95 -0.30
CA MET A 1 14.18 28.64 0.38
C MET A 1 14.17 28.92 1.87
N GLU A 2 13.01 28.79 2.51
CA GLU A 2 12.92 28.88 3.97
C GLU A 2 13.58 27.65 4.61
N LYS A 3 14.39 27.89 5.63
CA LYS A 3 15.15 26.84 6.31
C LYS A 3 14.27 26.26 7.41
N GLY A 4 13.94 24.98 7.32
CA GLY A 4 13.12 24.30 8.32
C GLY A 4 13.78 24.31 9.71
N ASN A 5 12.97 24.48 10.76
CA ASN A 5 13.42 24.66 12.14
C ASN A 5 13.80 23.34 12.85
N ALA A 6 14.36 22.37 12.12
CA ALA A 6 14.69 21.04 12.66
C ALA A 6 15.82 21.05 13.71
N ALA A 7 16.59 22.15 13.77
CA ALA A 7 17.68 22.30 14.72
C ALA A 7 17.23 22.28 16.20
N ARG A 8 15.97 22.65 16.48
CA ARG A 8 15.42 22.72 17.85
C ARG A 8 15.25 21.37 18.54
N PHE A 9 15.34 20.27 17.77
CA PHE A 9 15.21 18.90 18.26
C PHE A 9 16.56 18.19 18.41
N LYS A 10 17.67 18.85 18.07
CA LYS A 10 19.01 18.24 18.15
C LYS A 10 19.45 18.16 19.62
N ASN A 11 19.72 16.93 20.09
CA ASN A 11 20.10 16.57 21.47
C ASN A 11 18.98 16.60 22.52
N LYS A 12 17.70 16.62 22.12
CA LYS A 12 16.57 16.35 23.03
C LYS A 12 16.18 14.88 22.93
N SER A 13 15.98 14.22 24.07
CA SER A 13 15.37 12.88 24.11
C SER A 13 13.88 12.99 23.81
N LEU A 14 13.23 11.91 23.36
CA LEU A 14 11.79 11.91 23.03
C LEU A 14 10.91 12.45 24.17
N GLU A 15 11.34 12.23 25.40
CA GLU A 15 10.64 12.61 26.63
C GLU A 15 10.71 14.12 26.92
N ASP A 16 11.68 14.84 26.34
CA ASP A 16 11.92 16.28 26.51
C ASP A 16 11.37 17.12 25.33
N ILE A 17 10.66 16.49 24.39
CA ILE A 17 10.04 17.20 23.27
C ILE A 17 8.68 17.73 23.72
N GLU A 18 8.66 18.96 24.21
CA GLU A 18 7.43 19.71 24.42
C GLU A 18 6.88 20.15 23.06
N ILE A 19 5.79 19.50 22.63
CA ILE A 19 5.05 19.87 21.42
C ILE A 19 4.05 20.94 21.84
N ASP A 20 4.38 22.20 21.54
CA ASP A 20 3.45 23.31 21.75
C ASP A 20 2.39 23.31 20.64
N MET A 21 1.13 23.09 21.02
CA MET A 21 0.01 22.90 20.10
C MET A 21 -0.52 24.24 19.56
N GLU A 22 -0.14 25.37 20.16
CA GLU A 22 -0.47 26.73 19.69
C GLU A 22 0.40 27.21 18.51
N GLU A 23 1.58 26.61 18.27
CA GLU A 23 2.49 27.01 17.17
C GLU A 23 2.09 26.39 15.80
N ILE A 24 1.02 25.60 15.75
CA ILE A 24 0.58 24.88 14.53
C ILE A 24 -0.32 25.75 13.63
N ASP A 25 -0.90 26.83 14.16
CA ASP A 25 -1.91 27.66 13.48
C ASP A 25 -1.35 28.64 12.42
N GLU A 26 -0.04 28.75 12.25
CA GLU A 26 0.58 29.61 11.21
C GLU A 26 0.90 28.87 9.89
N LEU A 27 0.29 27.70 9.64
CA LEU A 27 0.43 27.00 8.37
C LEU A 27 -0.69 27.38 7.38
N ASP A 28 -0.31 28.15 6.36
CA ASP A 28 -1.15 28.59 5.24
C ASP A 28 -2.12 27.51 4.72
N GLU A 29 -3.41 27.86 4.68
CA GLU A 29 -4.49 27.03 4.12
C GLU A 29 -4.24 26.73 2.63
N VAL A 30 -3.87 25.49 2.33
CA VAL A 30 -3.85 24.97 0.95
C VAL A 30 -5.28 24.75 0.44
N ASN A 31 -5.75 25.65 -0.42
CA ASN A 31 -7.03 25.57 -1.12
C ASN A 31 -7.04 24.42 -2.15
N VAL A 32 -7.55 23.24 -1.74
CA VAL A 32 -7.70 22.05 -2.60
C VAL A 32 -9.08 22.05 -3.26
N ASN A 33 -9.24 22.87 -4.30
CA ASN A 33 -10.44 22.85 -5.15
C ASN A 33 -10.02 22.72 -6.61
N ASN A 34 -9.92 21.47 -7.09
CA ASN A 34 -10.24 21.02 -8.46
C ASN A 34 -9.39 19.80 -8.91
N ILE A 35 -9.69 18.61 -8.41
CA ILE A 35 -9.36 17.34 -9.11
C ILE A 35 -10.58 16.41 -8.98
N GLN A 36 -11.30 16.20 -10.09
CA GLN A 36 -12.34 15.18 -10.20
C GLN A 36 -11.72 13.77 -10.17
N GLN A 37 -12.27 12.94 -9.26
CA GLN A 37 -12.38 11.47 -9.26
C GLN A 37 -11.40 10.67 -10.14
N ASP A 38 -10.47 9.98 -9.50
CA ASP A 38 -10.55 8.50 -9.39
C ASP A 38 -9.69 8.06 -8.18
N GLU A 39 -10.15 7.06 -7.44
CA GLU A 39 -9.75 6.75 -6.06
C GLU A 39 -8.32 6.19 -5.91
N LEU A 40 -7.31 7.07 -6.03
CA LEU A 40 -5.94 6.77 -5.59
C LEU A 40 -5.76 7.22 -4.14
N SER A 41 -5.98 6.25 -3.25
CA SER A 41 -5.59 6.29 -1.83
C SER A 41 -4.10 6.62 -1.71
N ASN A 42 -3.80 7.90 -1.54
CA ASN A 42 -2.44 8.38 -1.28
C ASN A 42 -2.20 8.38 0.23
N ASN A 43 -1.34 7.45 0.63
CA ASN A 43 -0.37 7.61 1.70
C ASN A 43 -0.88 7.58 3.15
N THR A 44 -1.13 6.36 3.64
CA THR A 44 -0.76 5.98 5.01
C THR A 44 -0.11 4.60 5.00
N PHE A 45 1.22 4.58 4.96
CA PHE A 45 1.97 3.50 5.60
C PHE A 45 1.53 3.49 7.06
N LEU A 46 0.73 2.50 7.51
CA LEU A 46 0.76 1.91 8.87
C LEU A 46 -0.42 0.98 9.28
N ASP A 47 -1.37 0.57 8.42
CA ASP A 47 -2.33 -0.51 8.79
C ASP A 47 -2.71 -1.43 7.58
N SER A 48 -1.73 -2.06 6.93
CA SER A 48 -1.16 -3.40 7.17
C SER A 48 -2.01 -4.64 6.81
N ARG A 49 -3.28 -4.48 6.39
CA ARG A 49 -4.02 -5.55 5.70
C ARG A 49 -4.62 -5.04 4.40
N MET A 50 -3.77 -4.89 3.39
CA MET A 50 -4.21 -4.62 2.02
C MET A 50 -5.33 -5.59 1.64
N GLN A 51 -6.55 -5.06 1.52
CA GLN A 51 -7.69 -5.85 1.11
C GLN A 51 -7.66 -5.99 -0.41
N TRP A 52 -7.69 -7.22 -0.88
CA TRP A 52 -7.81 -7.51 -2.29
C TRP A 52 -9.15 -6.99 -2.81
N THR A 53 -9.13 -6.13 -3.82
CA THR A 53 -10.36 -5.67 -4.47
C THR A 53 -10.99 -6.82 -5.27
N SER A 54 -12.29 -6.75 -5.54
CA SER A 54 -12.98 -7.79 -6.31
C SER A 54 -12.38 -7.97 -7.71
N VAL A 55 -11.92 -6.89 -8.34
CA VAL A 55 -11.25 -6.91 -9.65
C VAL A 55 -9.93 -7.66 -9.58
N GLN A 56 -9.11 -7.37 -8.56
CA GLN A 56 -7.83 -8.06 -8.35
C GLN A 56 -8.03 -9.54 -8.02
N LYS A 57 -9.00 -9.87 -7.14
CA LYS A 57 -9.37 -11.25 -6.81
C LYS A 57 -9.77 -12.03 -8.06
N ASN A 58 -10.61 -11.42 -8.91
CA ASN A 58 -11.05 -12.07 -10.14
C ASN A 58 -9.87 -12.30 -11.08
N ALA A 59 -9.04 -11.29 -11.33
CA ALA A 59 -7.85 -11.43 -12.18
C ALA A 59 -6.91 -12.55 -11.68
N LEU A 60 -6.67 -12.61 -10.38
CA LEU A 60 -5.88 -13.68 -9.74
C LEU A 60 -6.53 -15.04 -9.93
N ARG A 61 -7.83 -15.17 -9.67
CA ARG A 61 -8.57 -16.42 -9.84
C ARG A 61 -8.55 -16.88 -11.29
N THR A 62 -8.72 -16.00 -12.26
CA THR A 62 -8.71 -16.34 -13.68
C THR A 62 -7.32 -16.77 -14.13
N PHE A 63 -6.27 -16.02 -13.79
CA PHE A 63 -4.90 -16.32 -14.20
C PHE A 63 -4.35 -17.57 -13.52
N PHE A 64 -4.55 -17.70 -12.20
CA PHE A 64 -4.05 -18.81 -11.39
C PHE A 64 -5.04 -19.96 -11.25
N ASN A 65 -6.17 -19.98 -11.98
CA ASN A 65 -7.21 -21.02 -11.86
C ASN A 65 -6.63 -22.43 -11.92
N LYS A 66 -5.75 -22.68 -12.90
CA LYS A 66 -5.08 -23.96 -13.09
C LYS A 66 -4.22 -24.36 -11.88
N GLN A 67 -3.57 -23.39 -11.24
CA GLN A 67 -2.69 -23.61 -10.08
C GLN A 67 -3.50 -23.84 -8.81
N ILE A 68 -4.57 -23.07 -8.63
CA ILE A 68 -5.56 -23.24 -7.56
C ILE A 68 -6.20 -24.64 -7.64
N SER A 69 -6.66 -25.06 -8.83
CA SER A 69 -7.26 -26.39 -9.04
C SER A 69 -6.27 -27.54 -8.85
N THR A 70 -5.00 -27.35 -9.24
CA THR A 70 -3.95 -28.38 -9.06
C THR A 70 -3.30 -28.33 -7.68
N LYS A 71 -3.73 -27.42 -6.80
CA LYS A 71 -3.14 -27.17 -5.46
C LYS A 71 -1.63 -26.98 -5.52
N LYS A 72 -1.15 -26.32 -6.58
CA LYS A 72 0.27 -26.03 -6.80
C LYS A 72 0.55 -24.59 -6.39
N ASP A 73 1.61 -24.41 -5.61
CA ASP A 73 2.14 -23.09 -5.30
C ASP A 73 2.52 -22.32 -6.56
N ALA A 74 2.09 -21.05 -6.62
CA ALA A 74 2.52 -20.15 -7.67
C ALA A 74 4.03 -19.89 -7.58
N LYS A 75 4.73 -20.09 -8.70
CA LYS A 75 6.17 -19.81 -8.79
C LYS A 75 6.39 -18.31 -8.82
N LYS A 76 7.51 -17.87 -8.22
CA LYS A 76 7.91 -16.45 -8.18
C LYS A 76 7.83 -15.78 -9.55
N GLY A 77 8.39 -16.41 -10.59
CA GLY A 77 8.40 -15.87 -11.94
C GLY A 77 7.01 -15.70 -12.57
N GLU A 78 6.04 -16.56 -12.22
CA GLU A 78 4.66 -16.41 -12.72
C GLU A 78 3.91 -15.30 -11.98
N CYS A 79 4.16 -15.14 -10.67
CA CYS A 79 3.65 -14.01 -9.91
C CYS A 79 4.19 -12.68 -10.45
N GLU A 80 5.49 -12.59 -10.74
CA GLU A 80 6.11 -11.38 -11.29
C GLU A 80 5.61 -11.08 -12.72
N ALA A 81 5.46 -12.11 -13.56
CA ALA A 81 4.87 -11.96 -14.88
C ALA A 81 3.40 -11.48 -14.82
N PHE A 82 2.63 -11.96 -13.85
CA PHE A 82 1.26 -11.52 -13.62
C PHE A 82 1.19 -10.05 -13.14
N ILE A 83 2.06 -9.68 -12.19
CA ILE A 83 2.17 -8.30 -11.69
C ILE A 83 2.55 -7.33 -12.82
N THR A 84 3.44 -7.74 -13.71
CA THR A 84 3.86 -6.93 -14.87
C THR A 84 2.71 -6.74 -15.88
N LYS A 85 1.85 -7.76 -16.05
CA LYS A 85 0.71 -7.71 -16.98
C LYS A 85 -0.47 -6.90 -16.47
N HIS A 86 -0.65 -6.83 -15.15
CA HIS A 86 -1.76 -6.12 -14.53
C HIS A 86 -1.24 -4.94 -13.71
N PRO A 87 -1.23 -3.70 -14.26
CA PRO A 87 -0.77 -2.53 -13.52
C PRO A 87 -1.62 -2.26 -12.26
N SER A 88 -2.87 -2.73 -12.20
CA SER A 88 -3.76 -2.62 -11.04
C SER A 88 -3.29 -3.38 -9.79
N ILE A 89 -2.29 -4.26 -9.93
CA ILE A 89 -1.60 -4.96 -8.83
C ILE A 89 -0.11 -4.65 -8.81
N ALA A 90 0.36 -3.76 -9.70
CA ALA A 90 1.72 -3.26 -9.64
C ALA A 90 1.91 -2.53 -8.30
N GLY A 91 2.92 -2.94 -7.54
CA GLY A 91 3.11 -2.51 -6.15
C GLY A 91 2.74 -3.57 -5.11
N ILE A 92 1.96 -4.59 -5.48
CA ILE A 92 1.76 -5.76 -4.62
C ILE A 92 2.96 -6.69 -4.79
N GLY A 93 3.66 -6.99 -3.70
CA GLY A 93 4.77 -7.95 -3.72
C GLY A 93 4.30 -9.35 -4.14
N TRP A 94 5.13 -10.05 -4.92
CA TRP A 94 4.88 -11.42 -5.40
C TRP A 94 4.52 -12.40 -4.28
N LEU A 95 5.02 -12.16 -3.05
CA LEU A 95 4.72 -12.97 -1.88
C LEU A 95 3.24 -12.87 -1.47
N LYS A 96 2.63 -11.68 -1.51
CA LYS A 96 1.20 -11.50 -1.22
C LYS A 96 0.33 -12.24 -2.25
N VAL A 97 0.70 -12.15 -3.53
CA VAL A 97 0.05 -12.90 -4.62
C VAL A 97 0.13 -14.39 -4.34
N LYS A 98 1.31 -14.91 -4.00
CA LYS A 98 1.50 -16.33 -3.65
C LYS A 98 0.63 -16.74 -2.47
N THR A 99 0.63 -15.96 -1.39
CA THR A 99 -0.20 -16.23 -0.20
C THR A 99 -1.70 -16.23 -0.54
N PHE A 100 -2.16 -15.34 -1.43
CA PHE A 100 -3.53 -15.34 -1.90
C PHE A 100 -3.88 -16.64 -2.64
N VAL A 101 -3.05 -17.03 -3.61
CA VAL A 101 -3.25 -18.28 -4.38
C VAL A 101 -3.26 -19.50 -3.45
N PHE A 102 -2.34 -19.55 -2.48
CA PHE A 102 -2.28 -20.60 -1.45
C PHE A 102 -3.57 -20.67 -0.62
N ASN A 103 -4.06 -19.52 -0.14
CA ASN A 103 -5.27 -19.46 0.66
C ASN A 103 -6.52 -19.86 -0.13
N GLU A 104 -6.60 -19.50 -1.41
CA GLU A 104 -7.76 -19.79 -2.27
C GLU A 104 -8.04 -21.28 -2.46
N TYR A 105 -7.01 -22.13 -2.62
CA TYR A 105 -7.24 -23.58 -2.71
C TYR A 105 -7.29 -24.29 -1.35
N ARG A 106 -6.88 -23.61 -0.28
CA ARG A 106 -6.97 -24.13 1.09
C ARG A 106 -8.34 -23.87 1.72
N LEU A 107 -9.00 -22.78 1.32
CA LEU A 107 -10.36 -22.41 1.73
C LEU A 107 -11.46 -23.11 0.89
N LYS A 108 -11.08 -23.72 -0.23
CA LYS A 108 -11.94 -24.57 -1.08
C LYS A 108 -11.88 -26.02 -0.65
#